data_AF-A0A9E3ZJ05-F1
#
_entry.id   AF-A0A9E3ZJ05-F1
#
_cell.length_a   1.000
_cell.length_b   1.000
_cell.length_c   1.000
_cell.angle_alpha   90.00
_cell.angle_beta   90.00
_cell.angle_gamma   90.00
#
_symmetry.space_group_name_H-M   'P 1'
#
loop_
_entity.id
_entity.type
_entity.pdbx_description
1 polymer ?
#
loop_
_entity_poly.entity_id
_entity_poly.type
_entity_poly.pdbx_seq_one_letter_code
_entity_poly.pdbx_strand_id
1 'polypeptide(L)'
;MSSKLPYPLTMLQRGESHDPFGLLGRHDDDQGSLVRAFMPSAERVDLENLGEMQRIPNTDIFEFMLDQAQSDALPQHYSLSWIDKADGERRSAVSPYTFAPTLADLDLHLFGEGRHHHVYRLLGAHLIEIDGVPGCRFAVWAPAVKRASVVGDFNGWNGLRHPMRNRGGSGVWELFIPGLQAGDLYKFEFISRDGHRLLKADPYGQAM
;
A
#
# COMPACT_ATOMS: atom_id res chain seq x y z
N MET A 1 14.16 -13.04 -25.44
CA MET A 1 13.49 -11.78 -25.81
C MET A 1 12.80 -11.25 -24.57
N SER A 2 13.29 -10.16 -23.96
CA SER A 2 12.63 -9.60 -22.77
C SER A 2 11.27 -9.06 -23.18
N SER A 3 10.19 -9.72 -22.77
CA SER A 3 8.84 -9.17 -22.90
C SER A 3 8.83 -7.82 -22.17
N LYS A 4 8.36 -6.76 -22.83
CA LYS A 4 8.20 -5.46 -22.17
C LYS A 4 7.20 -5.63 -21.03
N LEU A 5 7.55 -5.13 -19.85
CA LEU A 5 6.67 -5.11 -18.69
C LEU A 5 5.37 -4.37 -19.07
N PRO A 6 4.17 -4.91 -18.76
CA PRO A 6 2.91 -4.22 -19.00
C PRO A 6 2.90 -2.80 -18.44
N TYR A 7 2.16 -1.89 -19.09
CA TYR A 7 2.14 -0.48 -18.70
C TYR A 7 1.79 -0.24 -17.22
N PRO A 8 0.75 -0.88 -16.64
CA PRO A 8 0.43 -0.70 -15.22
C PRO A 8 1.57 -1.13 -14.28
N LEU A 9 2.20 -2.28 -14.55
CA LEU A 9 3.34 -2.76 -13.77
C LEU A 9 4.58 -1.88 -13.96
N THR A 10 4.74 -1.23 -15.12
CA THR A 10 5.79 -0.22 -15.35
C THR A 10 5.57 1.01 -14.48
N MET A 11 4.33 1.50 -14.35
CA MET A 11 4.02 2.62 -13.47
C MET A 11 4.24 2.25 -12.00
N LEU A 12 3.88 1.03 -11.60
CA LEU A 12 4.15 0.52 -10.25
C LEU A 12 5.66 0.48 -9.95
N GLN A 13 6.46 -0.15 -10.83
CA GLN A 13 7.92 -0.25 -10.67
C GLN A 13 8.60 1.13 -10.59
N ARG A 14 8.07 2.14 -11.29
CA ARG A 14 8.58 3.52 -11.27
C ARG A 14 8.11 4.33 -10.05
N GLY A 15 7.18 3.80 -9.24
CA GLY A 15 6.56 4.56 -8.16
C GLY A 15 5.66 5.68 -8.69
N GLU A 16 4.94 5.42 -9.77
CA GLU A 16 4.03 6.37 -10.45
C GLU A 16 2.58 5.89 -10.47
N SER A 17 2.28 4.71 -9.90
CA SER A 17 0.90 4.22 -9.79
C SER A 17 0.09 5.07 -8.80
N HIS A 18 -1.11 5.49 -9.23
CA HIS A 18 -2.08 6.21 -8.39
C HIS A 18 -2.99 5.25 -7.61
N ASP A 19 -3.10 4.01 -8.05
CA ASP A 19 -3.85 2.96 -7.37
C ASP A 19 -3.06 1.65 -7.37
N PRO A 20 -2.22 1.42 -6.35
CA PRO A 20 -1.49 0.17 -6.21
C PRO A 20 -2.39 -1.04 -5.97
N PHE A 21 -3.61 -0.87 -5.44
CA PHE A 21 -4.50 -2.00 -5.08
C PHE A 21 -5.08 -2.70 -6.31
N GLY A 22 -5.18 -2.00 -7.44
CA GLY A 22 -5.51 -2.64 -8.71
C GLY A 22 -4.42 -3.59 -9.24
N LEU A 23 -3.24 -3.61 -8.63
CA LEU A 23 -2.11 -4.44 -9.06
C LEU A 23 -1.56 -5.34 -7.95
N LEU A 24 -1.52 -4.84 -6.72
CA LEU A 24 -1.01 -5.52 -5.53
C LEU A 24 -2.12 -6.27 -4.81
N GLY A 25 -1.76 -7.25 -4.00
CA GLY A 25 -2.72 -8.10 -3.30
C GLY A 25 -3.06 -9.35 -4.10
N ARG A 26 -4.14 -10.00 -3.70
CA ARG A 26 -4.73 -11.16 -4.38
C ARG A 26 -5.71 -10.68 -5.46
N HIS A 27 -5.59 -11.25 -6.66
CA HIS A 27 -6.45 -11.01 -7.80
C HIS A 27 -6.94 -12.36 -8.32
N ASP A 28 -8.25 -12.56 -8.32
CA ASP A 28 -8.89 -13.79 -8.80
C ASP A 28 -9.41 -13.57 -10.23
N ASP A 29 -9.08 -14.49 -11.15
CA ASP A 29 -9.61 -14.53 -12.51
C ASP A 29 -10.03 -15.94 -12.94
N ASP A 30 -10.53 -16.10 -14.17
CA ASP A 30 -10.99 -17.39 -14.70
C ASP A 30 -9.87 -18.44 -14.81
N GLN A 31 -8.60 -18.03 -14.74
CA GLN A 31 -7.41 -18.89 -14.82
C GLN A 31 -6.78 -19.21 -13.46
N GLY A 32 -7.21 -18.54 -12.38
CA GLY A 32 -6.80 -18.82 -11.01
C GLY A 32 -6.67 -17.58 -10.15
N SER A 33 -5.99 -17.74 -9.01
CA SER A 33 -5.74 -16.63 -8.07
C SER A 33 -4.27 -16.25 -8.11
N LEU A 34 -3.98 -14.99 -8.43
CA LEU A 34 -2.62 -14.44 -8.47
C LEU A 34 -2.40 -13.51 -7.28
N VAL A 35 -1.35 -13.74 -6.51
CA VAL A 35 -0.88 -12.81 -5.48
C VAL A 35 0.31 -12.03 -6.01
N ARG A 36 0.24 -10.70 -5.91
CA ARG A 36 1.32 -9.80 -6.31
C ARG A 36 1.77 -8.89 -5.18
N ALA A 37 3.09 -8.75 -5.04
CA ALA A 37 3.72 -7.87 -4.07
C ALA A 37 4.77 -6.97 -4.75
N PHE A 38 4.88 -5.71 -4.35
CA PHE A 38 5.96 -4.81 -4.75
C PHE A 38 6.85 -4.53 -3.54
N MET A 39 8.06 -5.08 -3.58
CA MET A 39 8.95 -5.16 -2.42
C MET A 39 10.36 -4.65 -2.79
N PRO A 40 10.54 -3.32 -2.94
CA PRO A 40 11.81 -2.73 -3.39
C PRO A 40 13.02 -3.04 -2.49
N SER A 41 12.82 -3.24 -1.19
CA SER A 41 13.89 -3.66 -0.27
C SER A 41 14.08 -5.17 -0.19
N ALA A 42 13.26 -6.00 -0.83
CA ALA A 42 13.34 -7.47 -0.64
C ALA A 42 14.22 -8.15 -1.68
N GLU A 43 15.12 -9.02 -1.21
CA GLU A 43 15.88 -9.91 -2.08
C GLU A 43 15.09 -11.18 -2.44
N ARG A 44 14.32 -11.71 -1.49
CA ARG A 44 13.38 -12.81 -1.69
C ARG A 44 12.12 -12.54 -0.89
N VAL A 45 10.98 -13.02 -1.36
CA VAL A 45 9.69 -12.86 -0.70
C VAL A 45 9.01 -14.22 -0.65
N ASP A 46 8.54 -14.62 0.52
CA ASP A 46 7.69 -15.79 0.73
C ASP A 46 6.26 -15.33 1.04
N LEU A 47 5.28 -15.99 0.40
CA LEU A 47 3.87 -15.84 0.71
C LEU A 47 3.49 -16.80 1.84
N GLU A 48 2.81 -16.28 2.87
CA GLU A 48 2.40 -16.96 4.11
C GLU A 48 2.38 -18.50 4.08
N ASN A 49 3.48 -19.12 4.49
CA ASN A 49 3.65 -20.58 4.58
C ASN A 49 3.38 -21.36 3.27
N LEU A 50 3.11 -20.69 2.15
CA LEU A 50 2.89 -21.29 0.83
C LEU A 50 4.19 -21.38 0.01
N GLY A 51 5.15 -20.49 0.26
CA GLY A 51 6.51 -20.56 -0.30
C GLY A 51 6.98 -19.31 -1.02
N GLU A 52 8.12 -19.43 -1.71
CA GLU A 52 8.81 -18.32 -2.36
C GLU A 52 8.03 -17.81 -3.60
N MET A 53 7.83 -16.50 -3.65
CA MET A 53 7.22 -15.80 -4.78
C MET A 53 8.24 -15.60 -5.91
N GLN A 54 7.78 -15.71 -7.16
CA GLN A 54 8.63 -15.49 -8.33
C GLN A 54 8.79 -13.99 -8.60
N ARG A 55 10.04 -13.51 -8.61
CA ARG A 55 10.34 -12.13 -8.99
C ARG A 55 10.23 -11.96 -10.51
N ILE A 56 9.50 -10.96 -10.97
CA ILE A 56 9.54 -10.55 -12.38
C ILE A 56 10.94 -9.99 -12.69
N PRO A 57 11.66 -10.51 -13.71
CA PRO A 57 13.04 -10.13 -13.98
C PRO A 57 13.25 -8.62 -14.12
N ASN A 58 14.30 -8.09 -13.49
CA ASN A 58 14.68 -6.66 -13.48
C ASN A 58 13.62 -5.72 -12.87
N THR A 59 12.81 -6.24 -11.95
CA THR A 59 11.83 -5.46 -11.19
C THR A 59 11.95 -5.80 -9.70
N ASP A 60 11.19 -5.09 -8.87
CA ASP A 60 10.96 -5.43 -7.47
C ASP A 60 9.53 -5.96 -7.25
N ILE A 61 8.93 -6.52 -8.30
CA ILE A 61 7.59 -7.09 -8.30
C ILE A 61 7.71 -8.61 -8.21
N PHE A 62 6.93 -9.19 -7.30
CA PHE A 62 6.89 -10.62 -7.02
C PHE A 62 5.49 -11.15 -7.23
N GLU A 63 5.38 -12.33 -7.81
CA GLU A 63 4.13 -12.98 -8.19
C GLU A 63 4.08 -14.42 -7.68
N PHE A 64 2.91 -14.86 -7.24
CA PHE A 64 2.64 -16.24 -6.82
C PHE A 64 1.28 -16.66 -7.37
N MET A 65 1.26 -17.65 -8.26
CA MET A 65 0.02 -18.27 -8.74
C MET A 65 -0.41 -19.31 -7.72
N LEU A 66 -1.63 -19.17 -7.21
CA LEU A 66 -2.23 -20.12 -6.28
C LEU A 66 -3.01 -21.18 -7.08
N ASP A 67 -2.83 -22.44 -6.70
CA ASP A 67 -3.83 -23.46 -7.03
C ASP A 67 -5.08 -23.33 -6.15
N GLN A 68 -6.11 -24.15 -6.40
CA GLN A 68 -7.37 -24.07 -5.65
C GLN A 68 -7.18 -24.32 -4.15
N ALA A 69 -6.35 -25.28 -3.76
CA ALA A 69 -6.14 -25.61 -2.35
C ALA A 69 -5.39 -24.51 -1.61
N GLN A 70 -4.38 -23.92 -2.26
CA GLN A 70 -3.64 -22.76 -1.75
C GLN A 70 -4.54 -21.52 -1.67
N SER A 71 -5.42 -21.33 -2.65
CA SER A 71 -6.39 -20.25 -2.71
C SER A 71 -7.41 -20.31 -1.56
N ASP A 72 -7.88 -21.51 -1.22
CA ASP A 72 -8.80 -21.73 -0.10
C ASP A 72 -8.10 -21.63 1.27
N ALA A 73 -6.81 -21.98 1.32
CA ALA A 73 -6.02 -21.97 2.55
C ALA A 73 -5.43 -20.59 2.91
N LEU A 74 -5.27 -19.70 1.93
CA LEU A 74 -4.67 -18.38 2.16
C LEU A 74 -5.62 -17.47 2.96
N PRO A 75 -5.21 -16.95 4.13
CA PRO A 75 -6.04 -16.04 4.89
C PRO A 75 -6.35 -14.75 4.13
N GLN A 76 -7.49 -14.13 4.43
CA GLN A 76 -7.88 -12.83 3.86
C GLN A 76 -6.76 -11.78 4.04
N HIS A 77 -6.23 -11.67 5.26
CA HIS A 77 -5.14 -10.76 5.61
C HIS A 77 -3.83 -11.52 5.79
N TYR A 78 -3.29 -11.98 4.66
CA TYR A 78 -2.06 -12.76 4.68
C TYR A 78 -0.81 -11.92 4.96
N SER A 79 0.22 -12.58 5.45
CA SER A 79 1.54 -12.03 5.68
C SER A 79 2.51 -12.33 4.54
N LEU A 80 3.43 -11.39 4.33
CA LEU A 80 4.62 -11.61 3.52
C LEU A 80 5.80 -11.73 4.47
N SER A 81 6.75 -12.60 4.14
CA SER A 81 8.07 -12.59 4.77
C SER A 81 9.14 -12.42 3.71
N TRP A 82 10.22 -11.72 4.03
CA TRP A 82 11.23 -11.39 3.04
C TRP A 82 12.62 -11.30 3.66
N ILE A 83 13.63 -11.45 2.82
CA ILE A 83 15.03 -11.15 3.16
C ILE A 83 15.32 -9.73 2.71
N ASP A 84 15.74 -8.84 3.61
CA ASP A 84 16.02 -7.45 3.27
C ASP A 84 17.38 -7.30 2.58
N LYS A 85 17.44 -6.51 1.49
CA LYS A 85 18.67 -6.25 0.73
C LYS A 85 19.70 -5.48 1.54
N ALA A 86 19.29 -4.71 2.55
CA ALA A 86 20.19 -3.83 3.30
C ALA A 86 21.10 -4.61 4.27
N ASP A 87 20.57 -5.64 4.93
CA ASP A 87 21.25 -6.36 6.02
C ASP A 87 21.13 -7.90 5.91
N GLY A 88 20.32 -8.41 5.00
CA GLY A 88 20.06 -9.85 4.85
C GLY A 88 19.15 -10.43 5.93
N GLU A 89 18.52 -9.60 6.78
CA GLU A 89 17.64 -10.08 7.82
C GLU A 89 16.29 -10.53 7.27
N ARG A 90 15.73 -11.58 7.89
CA ARG A 90 14.37 -12.04 7.59
C ARG A 90 13.37 -11.18 8.37
N ARG A 91 12.42 -10.59 7.64
CA ARG A 91 11.33 -9.76 8.18
C ARG A 91 9.99 -10.35 7.77
N SER A 92 8.94 -10.01 8.49
CA SER A 92 7.57 -10.36 8.11
C SER A 92 6.58 -9.30 8.56
N ALA A 93 5.52 -9.13 7.79
CA ALA A 93 4.41 -8.24 8.10
C ALA A 93 3.15 -8.68 7.34
N VAL A 94 1.98 -8.38 7.91
CA VAL A 94 0.70 -8.47 7.20
C VAL A 94 0.72 -7.49 6.02
N SER A 95 0.26 -7.93 4.84
CA SER A 95 0.29 -7.08 3.65
C SER A 95 -0.77 -5.96 3.75
N PRO A 96 -0.39 -4.67 3.63
CA PRO A 96 -1.32 -3.54 3.57
C PRO A 96 -2.33 -3.64 2.42
N TYR A 97 -1.96 -4.36 1.35
CA TYR A 97 -2.74 -4.47 0.11
C TYR A 97 -3.78 -5.60 0.15
N THR A 98 -4.09 -6.11 1.35
CA THR A 98 -5.19 -7.07 1.60
C THR A 98 -6.45 -6.40 2.14
N PHE A 99 -6.37 -5.12 2.53
CA PHE A 99 -7.47 -4.39 3.14
C PHE A 99 -8.28 -3.63 2.09
N ALA A 100 -9.61 -3.63 2.25
CA ALA A 100 -10.54 -2.85 1.43
C ALA A 100 -10.39 -1.33 1.68
N PRO A 101 -10.95 -0.46 0.82
CA PRO A 101 -11.05 0.97 1.11
C PRO A 101 -11.71 1.21 2.47
N THR A 102 -11.15 2.11 3.27
CA THR A 102 -11.55 2.28 4.69
C THR A 102 -12.45 3.48 4.92
N LEU A 103 -12.42 4.46 4.02
CA LEU A 103 -13.32 5.61 4.03
C LEU A 103 -14.61 5.31 3.26
N ALA A 104 -15.76 5.60 3.85
CA ALA A 104 -17.05 5.45 3.20
C ALA A 104 -17.25 6.48 2.07
N ASP A 105 -17.93 6.10 1.00
CA ASP A 105 -18.14 7.00 -0.14
C ASP A 105 -19.01 8.22 0.21
N LEU A 106 -19.95 8.07 1.15
CA LEU A 106 -20.74 9.19 1.66
C LEU A 106 -19.86 10.25 2.35
N ASP A 107 -18.88 9.82 3.13
CA ASP A 107 -17.98 10.73 3.82
C ASP A 107 -17.12 11.52 2.82
N LEU A 108 -16.60 10.82 1.81
CA LEU A 108 -15.84 11.44 0.71
C LEU A 108 -16.70 12.43 -0.08
N HIS A 109 -17.97 12.10 -0.30
CA HIS A 109 -18.92 12.98 -0.97
C HIS A 109 -19.19 14.25 -0.14
N LEU A 110 -19.52 14.12 1.15
CA LEU A 110 -19.72 15.26 2.06
C LEU A 110 -18.47 16.12 2.20
N PHE A 111 -17.28 15.51 2.17
CA PHE A 111 -16.02 16.24 2.17
C PHE A 111 -15.86 17.05 0.87
N GLY A 112 -16.14 16.46 -0.28
CA GLY A 112 -16.12 17.14 -1.57
C GLY A 112 -17.07 18.34 -1.66
N GLU A 113 -18.20 18.30 -0.96
CA GLU A 113 -19.15 19.42 -0.85
C GLU A 113 -18.76 20.47 0.22
N GLY A 114 -17.70 20.24 1.00
CA GLY A 114 -17.31 21.10 2.11
C GLY A 114 -18.26 21.05 3.31
N ARG A 115 -19.07 19.99 3.42
CA ARG A 115 -20.10 19.81 4.46
C ARG A 115 -19.69 18.84 5.57
N HIS A 116 -18.53 18.23 5.47
CA HIS A 116 -18.07 17.25 6.45
C HIS A 116 -17.42 17.90 7.69
N HIS A 117 -18.25 18.32 8.65
CA HIS A 117 -17.79 19.02 9.88
C HIS A 117 -16.81 18.21 10.75
N HIS A 118 -16.82 16.88 10.66
CA HIS A 118 -15.96 15.99 11.44
C HIS A 118 -14.85 15.33 10.61
N VAL A 119 -14.39 15.97 9.54
CA VAL A 119 -13.44 15.36 8.59
C VAL A 119 -12.12 14.95 9.25
N TYR A 120 -11.73 15.63 10.33
CA TYR A 120 -10.55 15.30 11.13
C TYR A 120 -10.60 13.90 11.78
N ARG A 121 -11.78 13.27 11.89
CA ARG A 121 -11.92 11.88 12.34
C ARG A 121 -11.60 10.86 11.24
N LEU A 122 -11.49 11.33 10.01
CA LEU A 122 -11.26 10.53 8.81
C LEU A 122 -9.87 10.77 8.25
N LEU A 123 -9.56 12.04 7.95
CA LEU A 123 -8.24 12.48 7.49
C LEU A 123 -7.23 12.47 8.64
N GLY A 124 -5.97 12.31 8.27
CA GLY A 124 -4.84 12.14 9.17
C GLY A 124 -4.50 10.67 9.41
N ALA A 125 -3.75 10.43 10.49
CA ALA A 125 -3.44 9.10 11.01
C ALA A 125 -4.40 8.71 12.15
N HIS A 126 -4.97 7.51 12.08
CA HIS A 126 -5.88 6.97 13.08
C HIS A 126 -5.54 5.51 13.37
N LEU A 127 -5.20 5.22 14.63
CA LEU A 127 -5.06 3.84 15.10
C LEU A 127 -6.44 3.20 15.15
N ILE A 128 -6.61 2.14 14.37
CA ILE A 128 -7.87 1.40 14.26
C ILE A 128 -7.57 -0.10 14.14
N GLU A 129 -8.62 -0.90 14.30
CA GLU A 129 -8.60 -2.33 14.03
C GLU A 129 -9.54 -2.61 12.87
N ILE A 130 -9.06 -3.34 11.87
CA ILE A 130 -9.87 -3.83 10.74
C ILE A 130 -9.78 -5.34 10.73
N ASP A 131 -10.93 -6.02 10.76
CA ASP A 131 -11.03 -7.48 10.71
C ASP A 131 -10.11 -8.20 11.74
N GLY A 132 -10.00 -7.61 12.95
CA GLY A 132 -9.16 -8.13 14.03
C GLY A 132 -7.67 -7.78 13.92
N VAL A 133 -7.25 -7.03 12.90
CA VAL A 133 -5.85 -6.63 12.70
C VAL A 133 -5.66 -5.17 13.14
N PRO A 134 -4.87 -4.91 14.20
CA PRO A 134 -4.56 -3.55 14.62
C PRO A 134 -3.57 -2.89 13.67
N GLY A 135 -3.71 -1.58 13.48
CA GLY A 135 -2.77 -0.79 12.69
C GLY A 135 -3.16 0.67 12.62
N CYS A 136 -2.61 1.38 11.64
CA CYS A 136 -2.91 2.79 11.42
C CYS A 136 -3.51 3.02 10.03
N ARG A 137 -4.67 3.67 9.99
CA ARG A 137 -5.25 4.23 8.77
C ARG A 137 -4.71 5.63 8.56
N PHE A 138 -4.14 5.86 7.39
CA PHE A 138 -3.73 7.17 6.90
C PHE A 138 -4.68 7.63 5.82
N ALA A 139 -5.10 8.90 5.89
CA ALA A 139 -5.81 9.54 4.81
C ALA A 139 -5.39 11.01 4.64
N VAL A 140 -5.16 11.45 3.40
CA VAL A 140 -4.74 12.82 3.11
C VAL A 140 -5.38 13.34 1.84
N TRP A 141 -5.84 14.58 1.87
CA TRP A 141 -6.35 15.24 0.67
C TRP A 141 -5.21 15.82 -0.16
N ALA A 142 -5.00 15.27 -1.36
CA ALA A 142 -3.94 15.68 -2.27
C ALA A 142 -4.38 15.47 -3.74
N PRO A 143 -5.36 16.24 -4.25
CA PRO A 143 -5.96 16.02 -5.57
C PRO A 143 -4.98 16.27 -6.75
N ALA A 144 -3.93 17.05 -6.51
CA ALA A 144 -3.01 17.50 -7.55
C ALA A 144 -1.73 16.66 -7.67
N VAL A 145 -1.54 15.62 -6.85
CA VAL A 145 -0.33 14.77 -6.88
C VAL A 145 -0.54 13.55 -7.78
N LYS A 146 0.56 13.02 -8.35
CA LYS A 146 0.56 11.78 -9.13
C LYS A 146 0.54 10.53 -8.25
N ARG A 147 1.23 10.61 -7.11
CA ARG A 147 1.30 9.54 -6.10
C ARG A 147 1.36 10.18 -4.71
N ALA A 148 0.68 9.55 -3.75
CA ALA A 148 0.92 9.74 -2.33
C ALA A 148 1.43 8.43 -1.70
N SER A 149 2.25 8.55 -0.66
CA SER A 149 2.78 7.40 0.09
C SER A 149 3.00 7.78 1.54
N VAL A 150 2.92 6.81 2.43
CA VAL A 150 3.28 7.00 3.84
C VAL A 150 4.74 6.60 4.01
N VAL A 151 5.55 7.46 4.61
CA VAL A 151 6.96 7.19 4.91
C VAL A 151 7.21 7.37 6.39
N GLY A 152 8.08 6.55 6.97
CA GLY A 152 8.41 6.59 8.38
C GLY A 152 9.50 5.59 8.73
N ASP A 153 9.83 5.49 10.01
CA ASP A 153 10.90 4.61 10.49
C ASP A 153 10.61 3.14 10.13
N PHE A 154 9.35 2.71 10.28
CA PHE A 154 8.87 1.36 9.94
C PHE A 154 9.11 0.95 8.48
N ASN A 155 9.36 1.91 7.58
CA ASN A 155 9.67 1.62 6.19
C ASN A 155 10.99 2.21 5.69
N GLY A 156 11.85 2.68 6.60
CA GLY A 156 13.14 3.27 6.25
C GLY A 156 13.00 4.54 5.41
N TRP A 157 11.91 5.30 5.62
CA TRP A 157 11.60 6.53 4.89
C TRP A 157 11.54 6.36 3.35
N ASN A 158 11.13 5.18 2.88
CA ASN A 158 11.07 4.84 1.46
C ASN A 158 9.62 4.80 0.96
N GLY A 159 9.21 5.82 0.19
CA GLY A 159 7.84 5.95 -0.31
C GLY A 159 7.42 4.90 -1.34
N LEU A 160 8.34 4.10 -1.89
CA LEU A 160 7.99 2.98 -2.75
C LEU A 160 7.37 1.80 -1.97
N ARG A 161 7.58 1.71 -0.65
CA ARG A 161 7.12 0.58 0.15
C ARG A 161 5.64 0.67 0.56
N HIS A 162 5.13 1.88 0.77
CA HIS A 162 3.75 2.12 1.19
C HIS A 162 3.03 3.18 0.33
N PRO A 163 2.94 3.00 -1.00
CA PRO A 163 2.06 3.83 -1.83
C PRO A 163 0.58 3.68 -1.47
N MET A 164 -0.10 4.82 -1.44
CA MET A 164 -1.51 4.95 -1.08
C MET A 164 -2.39 4.80 -2.32
N ARG A 165 -3.67 4.46 -2.12
CA ARG A 165 -4.68 4.47 -3.20
C ARG A 165 -5.33 5.84 -3.30
N ASN A 166 -5.56 6.32 -4.52
CA ASN A 166 -6.38 7.51 -4.77
C ASN A 166 -7.87 7.14 -4.81
N ARG A 167 -8.72 7.87 -4.09
CA ARG A 167 -10.19 7.69 -4.06
C ARG A 167 -10.91 8.56 -5.09
N GLY A 168 -10.42 8.51 -6.32
CA GLY A 168 -11.01 9.13 -7.51
C GLY A 168 -11.34 10.62 -7.35
N GLY A 169 -12.59 10.97 -7.64
CA GLY A 169 -13.04 12.37 -7.70
C GLY A 169 -12.90 13.17 -6.40
N SER A 170 -12.75 12.51 -5.25
CA SER A 170 -12.50 13.18 -3.97
C SER A 170 -11.09 13.79 -3.87
N GLY A 171 -10.12 13.23 -4.60
CA GLY A 171 -8.69 13.57 -4.45
C GLY A 171 -8.08 13.17 -3.10
N VAL A 172 -8.80 12.37 -2.30
CA VAL A 172 -8.29 11.79 -1.05
C VAL A 172 -7.47 10.55 -1.36
N TRP A 173 -6.33 10.42 -0.69
CA TRP A 173 -5.49 9.24 -0.72
C TRP A 173 -5.62 8.51 0.61
N GLU A 174 -5.71 7.19 0.60
CA GLU A 174 -5.75 6.40 1.83
C GLU A 174 -4.86 5.14 1.76
N LEU A 175 -4.46 4.67 2.95
CA LEU A 175 -3.79 3.40 3.16
C LEU A 175 -3.97 2.97 4.62
N PHE A 176 -4.25 1.69 4.85
CA PHE A 176 -4.14 1.07 6.16
C PHE A 176 -2.82 0.30 6.23
N ILE A 177 -2.02 0.56 7.26
CA ILE A 177 -0.75 -0.14 7.50
C ILE A 177 -0.90 -0.95 8.80
N PRO A 178 -0.96 -2.29 8.71
CA PRO A 178 -1.11 -3.15 9.88
C PRO A 178 0.15 -3.12 10.75
N GLY A 179 -0.04 -3.32 12.06
CA GLY A 179 1.04 -3.44 13.04
C GLY A 179 1.64 -2.11 13.53
N LEU A 180 1.27 -0.97 12.95
CA LEU A 180 1.72 0.34 13.44
C LEU A 180 1.07 0.71 14.78
N GLN A 181 1.81 1.49 15.57
CA GLN A 181 1.50 1.83 16.96
C GLN A 181 1.57 3.35 17.19
N ALA A 182 1.05 3.77 18.34
CA ALA A 182 1.19 5.15 18.78
C ALA A 182 2.68 5.51 18.95
N GLY A 183 3.10 6.62 18.37
CA GLY A 183 4.49 7.09 18.42
C GLY A 183 5.33 6.75 17.18
N ASP A 184 4.82 5.92 16.26
CA ASP A 184 5.48 5.70 14.97
C ASP A 184 5.54 7.01 14.17
N LEU A 185 6.75 7.50 13.93
CA LEU A 185 6.98 8.72 13.18
C LEU A 185 6.67 8.51 11.71
N TYR A 186 5.93 9.45 11.12
CA TYR A 186 5.60 9.41 9.70
C TYR A 186 5.55 10.79 9.04
N LYS A 187 5.61 10.78 7.71
CA LYS A 187 5.26 11.88 6.82
C LYS A 187 4.51 11.32 5.61
N PHE A 188 3.88 12.21 4.85
CA PHE A 188 3.46 11.91 3.50
C PHE A 188 4.58 12.24 2.50
N GLU A 189 4.90 11.29 1.65
CA GLU A 189 5.66 11.52 0.43
C GLU A 189 4.72 11.69 -0.75
N PHE A 190 4.92 12.76 -1.52
CA PHE A 190 4.18 13.03 -2.74
C PHE A 190 5.10 13.07 -3.94
N ILE A 191 4.61 12.58 -5.08
CA ILE A 191 5.16 12.89 -6.40
C ILE A 191 4.25 13.90 -7.06
N SER A 192 4.75 15.10 -7.33
CA SER A 192 3.99 16.14 -8.04
C SER A 192 3.72 15.75 -9.50
N ARG A 193 2.82 16.47 -10.18
CA ARG A 193 2.60 16.29 -11.62
C ARG A 193 3.87 16.51 -12.45
N ASP A 194 4.77 17.35 -11.99
CA ASP A 194 6.05 17.63 -12.65
C ASP A 194 7.15 16.61 -12.28
N GLY A 195 6.83 15.60 -11.45
CA GLY A 195 7.75 14.53 -11.06
C GLY A 195 8.62 14.85 -9.84
N HIS A 196 8.39 15.97 -9.16
CA HIS A 196 9.14 16.34 -7.96
C HIS A 196 8.67 15.54 -6.74
N ARG A 197 9.63 15.00 -6.00
CA ARG A 197 9.39 14.36 -4.71
C ARG A 197 9.30 15.41 -3.61
N LEU A 198 8.20 15.37 -2.84
CA LEU A 198 7.92 16.27 -1.74
C LEU A 198 7.64 15.46 -0.47
N LEU A 199 8.23 15.88 0.65
CA LEU A 199 7.90 15.35 1.97
C LEU A 199 7.10 16.39 2.75
N LYS A 200 5.97 15.98 3.31
CA LYS A 200 5.06 16.85 4.06
C LYS A 200 4.64 16.19 5.37
N ALA A 201 4.65 16.98 6.44
CA ALA A 201 3.97 16.61 7.67
C ALA A 201 2.45 16.50 7.41
N ASP A 202 1.77 15.74 8.25
CA ASP A 202 0.33 15.57 8.16
C ASP A 202 -0.41 16.87 8.52
N PRO A 203 -1.25 17.42 7.61
CA PRO A 203 -2.09 18.57 7.94
C PRO A 203 -3.07 18.33 9.09
N TYR A 204 -3.42 17.07 9.34
CA TYR A 204 -4.33 16.60 10.39
C TYR A 204 -3.58 15.82 11.50
N GLY A 205 -2.26 15.99 11.60
CA GLY A 205 -1.46 15.35 12.65
C GLY A 205 -1.96 15.72 14.05
N GLN A 206 -2.23 14.72 14.88
CA GLN A 206 -2.74 14.90 16.24
C GLN A 206 -1.62 15.10 17.28
N ALA A 207 -0.39 14.73 16.92
CA ALA A 207 0.83 14.95 17.69
C ALA A 207 2.01 15.13 16.72
N MET A 208 3.04 15.86 17.17
CA MET A 208 4.33 16.00 16.49
C MET A 208 5.38 15.11 17.14
#